data_AF-A0A7R9XUD8-F1
#
_entry.id   AF-A0A7R9XUD8-F1
#
_cell.length_a   1.000
_cell.length_b   1.000
_cell.length_c   1.000
_cell.angle_alpha   90.00
_cell.angle_beta   90.00
_cell.angle_gamma   90.00
#
_symmetry.space_group_name_H-M   'P 1'
#
loop_
_entity.id
_entity.type
_entity.pdbx_description
1 polymer ?
#
loop_
_entity_poly.entity_id
_entity_poly.type
_entity_poly.pdbx_seq_one_letter_code
_entity_poly.pdbx_strand_id
1 'polypeptide(L)'
;ATDRLVDVYLDIAFKTTQTHHHPNGQRVKTHGPLPDSARAVRGLGEAAICTALPPPRPDACYDSHDALGSFPRFNGFVNPHLPPDNPGGINAPILLKVSGTDGVAYRQLVKSGSDDLRQDAVMEQLFELVNQLLARSPEAARRRLRVGTYPVVPFSPAAGCVGFVSGAIELGDWLYKSAGGGAHGRYRPQDWGFATCRRAMVDARGGGGGGGALVQRLVDEYGRVCENFRPVLRHFFTEHFDTPSEWLERRLTYTRSAAASSVVGYVMGLGDRHASNILISTSTAEVTHIDLGVAFEQGRMLRIPETVPFRLTRDMVDGMG
;
A
#
# COMPACT_ATOMS: atom_id res chain seq x y z
N ALA A 1 0.57 -18.55 -24.03
CA ALA A 1 1.50 -17.48 -23.59
C ALA A 1 1.34 -17.17 -22.10
N THR A 2 0.12 -16.97 -21.60
CA THR A 2 -0.17 -16.64 -20.19
C THR A 2 0.36 -17.66 -19.19
N ASP A 3 0.10 -18.96 -19.36
CA ASP A 3 0.59 -20.00 -18.42
C ASP A 3 2.11 -19.95 -18.26
N ARG A 4 2.82 -19.85 -19.39
CA ARG A 4 4.28 -19.73 -19.41
C ARG A 4 4.76 -18.45 -18.72
N LEU A 5 4.01 -17.34 -18.82
CA LEU A 5 4.32 -16.12 -18.08
C LEU A 5 4.16 -16.33 -16.58
N VAL A 6 3.08 -16.99 -16.14
CA VAL A 6 2.83 -17.33 -14.74
C VAL A 6 3.95 -18.23 -14.20
N ASP A 7 4.38 -19.24 -14.96
CA ASP A 7 5.52 -20.09 -14.59
C ASP A 7 6.80 -19.27 -14.36
N VAL A 8 7.07 -18.27 -15.20
CA VAL A 8 8.19 -17.35 -15.00
C VAL A 8 8.03 -16.52 -13.72
N TYR A 9 6.83 -16.03 -13.40
CA TYR A 9 6.59 -15.32 -12.13
C TYR A 9 6.80 -16.23 -10.92
N LEU A 10 6.35 -17.49 -10.96
CA LEU A 10 6.57 -18.47 -9.90
C LEU A 10 8.07 -18.75 -9.73
N ASP A 11 8.79 -18.91 -10.83
CA ASP A 11 10.25 -19.04 -10.82
C ASP A 11 10.93 -17.83 -10.17
N ILE A 12 10.51 -16.60 -10.53
CA ILE A 12 11.01 -15.38 -9.91
C ILE A 12 10.72 -15.40 -8.39
N ALA A 13 9.47 -15.68 -8.02
CA ALA A 13 8.99 -15.70 -6.65
C ALA A 13 9.79 -16.63 -5.73
N PHE A 14 10.16 -17.82 -6.23
CA PHE A 14 10.82 -18.86 -5.43
C PHE A 14 12.33 -18.93 -5.59
N LYS A 15 12.91 -18.51 -6.72
CA LYS A 15 14.36 -18.64 -7.00
C LYS A 15 15.15 -17.36 -6.76
N THR A 16 14.48 -16.21 -6.75
CA THR A 16 15.16 -14.92 -6.57
C THR A 16 15.45 -14.62 -5.11
N THR A 17 14.68 -15.16 -4.17
CA THR A 17 14.83 -14.86 -2.76
C THR A 17 15.68 -15.90 -2.04
N GLN A 18 16.77 -15.47 -1.41
CA GLN A 18 17.65 -16.34 -0.61
C GLN A 18 17.33 -16.14 0.88
N THR A 19 17.16 -17.24 1.61
CA THR A 19 16.95 -17.19 3.06
C THR A 19 18.28 -17.35 3.78
N HIS A 20 18.63 -16.37 4.61
CA HIS A 20 19.75 -16.42 5.53
C HIS A 20 19.26 -16.63 6.96
N HIS A 21 19.94 -17.50 7.69
CA HIS A 21 19.71 -17.70 9.11
C HIS A 21 20.68 -16.82 9.90
N HIS A 22 20.14 -15.80 10.56
CA HIS A 22 20.93 -14.93 11.41
C HIS A 22 21.20 -15.64 12.76
N PRO A 23 22.37 -15.43 13.41
CA PRO A 23 22.74 -16.09 14.67
C PRO A 23 21.76 -15.90 15.83
N ASN A 24 20.91 -14.87 15.77
CA ASN A 24 19.85 -14.61 16.75
C ASN A 24 18.55 -15.40 16.47
N GLY A 25 18.57 -16.34 15.52
CA GLY A 25 17.42 -17.15 15.12
C GLY A 25 16.48 -16.49 14.12
N GLN A 26 16.71 -15.24 13.71
CA GLN A 26 15.89 -14.57 12.70
C GLN A 26 16.22 -15.04 11.29
N ARG A 27 15.19 -15.29 10.48
CA ARG A 27 15.33 -15.54 9.04
C ARG A 27 15.28 -14.20 8.32
N VAL A 28 16.35 -13.86 7.61
CA VAL A 28 16.41 -12.66 6.77
C VAL A 28 16.44 -13.11 5.32
N LYS A 29 15.57 -12.53 4.49
CA LYS A 29 15.54 -12.80 3.06
C LYS A 29 16.31 -11.71 2.31
N THR A 30 17.17 -12.12 1.38
CA THR A 30 17.88 -11.22 0.46
C THR A 30 17.52 -11.56 -0.97
N HIS A 31 17.79 -10.62 -1.87
CA HIS A 31 17.50 -10.77 -3.28
C HIS A 31 18.74 -11.19 -4.06
N GLY A 32 18.66 -12.33 -4.76
CA GLY A 32 19.60 -12.77 -5.77
C GLY A 32 19.27 -12.22 -7.16
N PRO A 33 20.02 -12.64 -8.20
CA PRO A 33 19.69 -12.28 -9.58
C PRO A 33 18.38 -12.93 -10.03
N LEU A 34 17.74 -12.33 -11.05
CA LEU A 34 16.58 -12.95 -11.69
C LEU A 34 16.96 -14.31 -12.32
N PRO A 35 16.07 -15.31 -12.28
CA PRO A 35 16.32 -16.63 -12.85
C PRO A 35 16.44 -16.59 -14.38
N ASP A 36 17.07 -17.60 -14.97
CA ASP A 36 17.25 -17.71 -16.43
C ASP A 36 15.92 -17.69 -17.19
N SER A 37 14.88 -18.27 -16.61
CA SER A 37 13.51 -18.24 -17.15
C SER A 37 12.98 -16.82 -17.34
N ALA A 38 13.37 -15.87 -16.48
CA ALA A 38 13.04 -14.46 -16.62
C ALA A 38 14.00 -13.72 -17.58
N ARG A 39 15.31 -13.99 -17.51
CA ARG A 39 16.33 -13.31 -18.36
C ARG A 39 16.22 -13.67 -19.84
N ALA A 40 15.90 -14.93 -20.13
CA ALA A 40 15.75 -15.47 -21.48
C ALA A 40 14.29 -15.45 -21.97
N VAL A 41 13.37 -14.75 -21.27
CA VAL A 41 11.96 -14.71 -21.65
C VAL A 41 11.81 -14.08 -23.04
N ARG A 42 11.17 -14.81 -23.97
CA ARG A 42 10.91 -14.38 -25.35
C ARG A 42 9.57 -14.97 -25.80
N GLY A 43 8.94 -14.32 -26.79
CA GLY A 43 7.72 -14.84 -27.41
C GLY A 43 6.49 -14.84 -26.49
N LEU A 44 6.43 -13.95 -25.50
CA LEU A 44 5.27 -13.75 -24.62
C LEU A 44 4.49 -12.47 -24.97
N GLY A 45 4.71 -11.91 -26.16
CA GLY A 45 4.05 -10.69 -26.67
C GLY A 45 2.53 -10.77 -26.74
N GLU A 46 1.97 -11.98 -26.70
CA GLU A 46 0.51 -12.19 -26.67
C GLU A 46 -0.07 -12.22 -25.25
N ALA A 47 0.76 -12.38 -24.22
CA ALA A 47 0.30 -12.48 -22.84
C ALA A 47 -0.09 -11.10 -22.28
N ALA A 48 -1.12 -11.09 -21.46
CA ALA A 48 -1.48 -9.95 -20.62
C ALA A 48 -0.36 -9.60 -19.64
N ILE A 49 -0.25 -8.31 -19.30
CA ILE A 49 0.46 -7.91 -18.09
C ILE A 49 -0.47 -8.23 -16.91
N CYS A 50 -0.03 -9.09 -15.99
CA CYS A 50 -0.88 -9.63 -14.91
C CYS A 50 -1.64 -8.56 -14.12
N THR A 51 -1.02 -7.40 -13.88
CA THR A 51 -1.59 -6.30 -13.10
C THR A 51 -2.19 -5.18 -13.95
N ALA A 52 -2.20 -5.29 -15.28
CA ALA A 52 -2.85 -4.30 -16.15
C ALA A 52 -4.19 -4.88 -16.62
N LEU A 53 -5.18 -4.86 -15.73
CA LEU A 53 -6.51 -5.40 -15.98
C LEU A 53 -7.42 -4.29 -16.53
N PRO A 54 -7.80 -4.32 -17.83
CA PRO A 54 -8.74 -3.38 -18.39
C PRO A 54 -10.13 -3.61 -17.78
N PRO A 55 -10.99 -2.57 -17.78
CA PRO A 55 -12.37 -2.75 -17.37
C PRO A 55 -13.10 -3.74 -18.30
N PRO A 56 -14.07 -4.51 -17.78
CA PRO A 56 -14.93 -5.34 -18.60
C PRO A 56 -15.64 -4.52 -19.68
N ARG A 57 -15.53 -4.95 -20.94
CA ARG A 57 -16.18 -4.29 -22.09
C ARG A 57 -17.46 -5.00 -22.49
N PRO A 58 -18.55 -4.26 -22.77
CA PRO A 58 -19.83 -4.86 -23.21
C PRO A 58 -19.72 -5.66 -24.51
N ASP A 59 -18.79 -5.30 -25.38
CA ASP A 59 -18.52 -5.97 -26.66
C ASP A 59 -17.60 -7.19 -26.53
N ALA A 60 -17.03 -7.42 -25.33
CA ALA A 60 -16.02 -8.44 -25.06
C ALA A 60 -14.80 -8.42 -26.00
N CYS A 61 -14.54 -7.28 -26.66
CA CYS A 61 -13.45 -7.14 -27.63
C CYS A 61 -12.18 -6.62 -26.96
N TYR A 62 -11.10 -7.41 -27.00
CA TYR A 62 -9.79 -7.05 -26.41
C TYR A 62 -8.63 -7.25 -27.41
N ASP A 63 -8.94 -7.19 -28.71
CA ASP A 63 -7.97 -7.42 -29.78
C ASP A 63 -7.12 -6.18 -30.07
N SER A 64 -5.92 -6.40 -30.61
CA SER A 64 -4.86 -5.38 -30.78
C SER A 64 -5.16 -4.27 -31.80
N HIS A 65 -6.32 -4.32 -32.48
CA HIS A 65 -6.66 -3.44 -33.60
C HIS A 65 -7.95 -2.63 -33.38
N ASP A 66 -8.48 -2.58 -32.17
CA ASP A 66 -9.70 -1.82 -31.90
C ASP A 66 -9.46 -0.30 -31.76
N ALA A 67 -10.53 0.47 -31.98
CA ALA A 67 -10.50 1.94 -31.98
C ALA A 67 -10.46 2.59 -30.57
N LEU A 68 -10.66 1.81 -29.51
CA LEU A 68 -10.60 2.21 -28.10
C LEU A 68 -9.22 1.95 -27.47
N GLY A 69 -8.32 1.29 -28.20
CA GLY A 69 -6.92 1.06 -27.85
C GLY A 69 -6.61 -0.40 -27.56
N SER A 70 -5.42 -0.86 -28.00
CA SER A 70 -4.95 -2.22 -27.75
C SER A 70 -4.73 -2.47 -26.26
N PHE A 71 -5.21 -3.62 -25.77
CA PHE A 71 -4.85 -4.19 -24.48
C PHE A 71 -3.32 -4.23 -24.28
N PRO A 72 -2.77 -3.72 -23.17
CA PRO A 72 -1.32 -3.70 -22.95
C PRO A 72 -0.82 -5.12 -22.73
N ARG A 73 0.03 -5.58 -23.66
CA ARG A 73 0.61 -6.92 -23.60
C ARG A 73 2.03 -6.88 -23.07
N PHE A 74 2.46 -8.01 -22.55
CA PHE A 74 3.79 -8.19 -22.00
C PHE A 74 4.85 -8.07 -23.10
N ASN A 75 5.74 -7.09 -22.99
CA ASN A 75 6.86 -6.89 -23.92
C ASN A 75 8.21 -7.37 -23.33
N GLY A 76 8.31 -7.50 -22.02
CA GLY A 76 9.51 -8.02 -21.35
C GLY A 76 9.69 -7.48 -19.94
N PHE A 77 10.68 -8.00 -19.20
CA PHE A 77 11.14 -7.39 -17.96
C PHE A 77 12.17 -6.29 -18.29
N VAL A 78 11.99 -5.09 -17.72
CA VAL A 78 12.78 -3.90 -18.07
C VAL A 78 14.24 -4.05 -17.65
N ASN A 79 14.52 -4.79 -16.57
CA ASN A 79 15.87 -4.92 -16.03
C ASN A 79 16.31 -6.39 -15.91
N PRO A 80 17.57 -6.73 -16.27
CA PRO A 80 18.17 -8.03 -15.94
C PRO A 80 18.55 -8.15 -14.45
N HIS A 81 18.61 -7.02 -13.74
CA HIS A 81 18.89 -6.92 -12.31
C HIS A 81 17.73 -6.26 -11.58
N LEU A 82 17.52 -6.62 -10.32
CA LEU A 82 16.46 -6.03 -9.52
C LEU A 82 16.70 -4.53 -9.31
N PRO A 83 15.64 -3.71 -9.22
CA PRO A 83 15.77 -2.30 -8.91
C PRO A 83 16.55 -2.10 -7.59
N PRO A 84 17.42 -1.07 -7.49
CA PRO A 84 18.16 -0.79 -6.26
C PRO A 84 17.24 -0.40 -5.08
N ASP A 85 16.02 0.04 -5.36
CA ASP A 85 14.94 0.34 -4.42
C ASP A 85 14.09 -0.88 -4.04
N ASN A 86 14.52 -2.10 -4.38
CA ASN A 86 13.76 -3.30 -4.05
C ASN A 86 13.70 -3.53 -2.52
N PRO A 87 12.50 -3.65 -1.93
CA PRO A 87 12.35 -3.81 -0.48
C PRO A 87 13.01 -5.09 0.04
N GLY A 88 13.88 -4.95 1.03
CA GLY A 88 14.40 -6.07 1.84
C GLY A 88 13.49 -6.40 3.03
N GLY A 89 13.88 -7.38 3.85
CA GLY A 89 13.23 -7.65 5.13
C GLY A 89 12.82 -9.12 5.32
N ILE A 90 11.84 -9.34 6.20
CA ILE A 90 11.37 -10.69 6.58
C ILE A 90 10.69 -11.39 5.39
N ASN A 91 9.83 -10.67 4.68
CA ASN A 91 9.12 -11.21 3.52
C ASN A 91 9.82 -10.91 2.19
N ALA A 92 10.66 -9.87 2.13
CA ALA A 92 11.44 -9.42 0.97
C ALA A 92 10.68 -9.58 -0.36
N PRO A 93 9.57 -8.86 -0.55
CA PRO A 93 8.85 -8.91 -1.82
C PRO A 93 9.75 -8.39 -2.95
N ILE A 94 9.55 -8.90 -4.17
CA ILE A 94 10.39 -8.59 -5.31
C ILE A 94 9.69 -7.53 -6.16
N LEU A 95 10.24 -6.32 -6.19
CA LEU A 95 9.81 -5.27 -7.11
C LEU A 95 10.30 -5.57 -8.53
N LEU A 96 9.37 -5.81 -9.45
CA LEU A 96 9.61 -5.97 -10.88
C LEU A 96 9.11 -4.75 -11.66
N LYS A 97 9.79 -4.47 -12.77
CA LYS A 97 9.33 -3.53 -13.80
C LYS A 97 9.10 -4.30 -15.09
N VAL A 98 7.87 -4.26 -15.59
CA VAL A 98 7.42 -4.94 -16.79
C VAL A 98 7.18 -3.91 -17.87
N SER A 99 7.78 -4.10 -19.04
CA SER A 99 7.53 -3.29 -20.22
C SER A 99 6.25 -3.77 -20.89
N GLY A 100 5.33 -2.85 -21.17
CA GLY A 100 4.15 -3.11 -22.00
C GLY A 100 4.39 -2.82 -23.48
N THR A 101 3.56 -3.40 -24.34
CA THR A 101 3.53 -3.08 -25.78
C THR A 101 3.09 -1.64 -26.07
N ASP A 102 2.47 -0.99 -25.09
CA ASP A 102 2.08 0.42 -25.09
C ASP A 102 3.23 1.37 -24.71
N GLY A 103 4.42 0.83 -24.40
CA GLY A 103 5.59 1.61 -23.97
C GLY A 103 5.55 2.02 -22.50
N VAL A 104 4.55 1.60 -21.73
CA VAL A 104 4.45 1.89 -20.30
C VAL A 104 5.23 0.85 -19.49
N ALA A 105 5.94 1.31 -18.46
CA ALA A 105 6.62 0.44 -17.50
C ALA A 105 5.74 0.22 -16.26
N TYR A 106 5.22 -1.00 -16.11
CA TYR A 106 4.37 -1.41 -15.01
C TYR A 106 5.21 -1.93 -13.84
N ARG A 107 5.03 -1.32 -12.68
CA ARG A 107 5.66 -1.78 -11.44
C ARG A 107 4.78 -2.83 -10.76
N GLN A 108 5.38 -3.93 -10.32
CA GLN A 108 4.69 -5.04 -9.68
C GLN A 108 5.50 -5.55 -8.49
N LEU A 109 4.83 -5.87 -7.39
CA LEU A 109 5.43 -6.62 -6.29
C LEU A 109 5.08 -8.09 -6.45
N VAL A 110 6.09 -8.93 -6.61
CA VAL A 110 5.94 -10.39 -6.51
C VAL A 110 6.12 -10.76 -5.04
N LYS A 111 5.07 -11.30 -4.42
CA LYS A 111 5.10 -11.82 -3.05
C LYS A 111 5.24 -13.34 -3.10
N SER A 112 6.02 -13.89 -2.17
CA SER A 112 6.21 -15.34 -2.03
C SER A 112 6.38 -15.77 -0.58
N GLY A 113 5.97 -17.01 -0.27
CA GLY A 113 6.11 -17.62 1.04
C GLY A 113 4.78 -17.69 1.79
N SER A 114 4.74 -17.11 3.00
CA SER A 114 3.60 -17.20 3.92
C SER A 114 2.50 -16.16 3.67
N ASP A 115 2.71 -15.22 2.76
CA ASP A 115 1.74 -14.17 2.46
C ASP A 115 0.66 -14.72 1.52
N ASP A 116 -0.52 -15.02 2.07
CA ASP A 116 -1.66 -15.50 1.30
C ASP A 116 -2.37 -14.35 0.56
N LEU A 117 -1.92 -14.08 -0.67
CA LEU A 117 -2.51 -13.06 -1.53
C LEU A 117 -3.97 -13.32 -1.92
N ARG A 118 -4.54 -14.49 -1.63
CA ARG A 118 -5.97 -14.74 -1.90
C ARG A 118 -6.85 -13.89 -1.00
N GLN A 119 -6.44 -13.67 0.26
CA GLN A 119 -7.17 -12.79 1.16
C GLN A 119 -7.18 -11.35 0.61
N ASP A 120 -6.01 -10.84 0.25
CA ASP A 120 -5.87 -9.51 -0.38
C ASP A 120 -6.75 -9.40 -1.65
N ALA A 121 -6.72 -10.41 -2.54
CA ALA A 121 -7.50 -10.42 -3.77
C ALA A 121 -9.03 -10.38 -3.52
N VAL A 122 -9.51 -11.14 -2.53
CA VAL A 122 -10.94 -11.13 -2.17
C VAL A 122 -11.35 -9.78 -1.59
N MET A 123 -10.49 -9.14 -0.80
CA MET A 123 -10.76 -7.81 -0.24
C MET A 123 -10.80 -6.74 -1.34
N GLU A 124 -9.89 -6.79 -2.31
CA GLU A 124 -9.92 -5.89 -3.48
C GLU A 124 -11.18 -6.09 -4.34
N GLN A 125 -11.62 -7.33 -4.56
CA GLN A 125 -12.88 -7.60 -5.26
C GLN A 125 -14.08 -7.00 -4.53
N LEU A 126 -14.09 -7.06 -3.19
CA LEU A 126 -15.14 -6.42 -2.42
C LEU A 126 -15.07 -4.90 -2.54
N PHE A 127 -13.89 -4.29 -2.48
CA PHE A 127 -13.75 -2.84 -2.68
C PHE A 127 -14.28 -2.41 -4.05
N GLU A 128 -14.05 -3.20 -5.08
CA GLU A 128 -14.63 -2.96 -6.40
C GLU A 128 -16.16 -3.06 -6.38
N LEU A 129 -16.74 -4.05 -5.70
CA LEU A 129 -18.19 -4.14 -5.51
C LEU A 129 -18.74 -2.91 -4.77
N VAL A 130 -18.05 -2.45 -3.71
CA VAL A 130 -18.43 -1.24 -2.98
C VAL A 130 -18.39 -0.03 -3.90
N ASN A 131 -17.35 0.11 -4.74
CA ASN A 131 -17.27 1.19 -5.72
C ASN A 131 -18.43 1.17 -6.71
N GLN A 132 -18.84 0.00 -7.19
CA GLN A 132 -20.02 -0.14 -8.05
C GLN A 132 -21.30 0.27 -7.34
N LEU A 133 -21.47 -0.07 -6.06
CA LEU A 133 -22.63 0.32 -5.26
C LEU A 133 -22.65 1.84 -5.01
N LEU A 134 -21.51 2.44 -4.67
CA LEU A 134 -21.36 3.88 -4.50
C LEU A 134 -21.65 4.64 -5.79
N ALA A 135 -21.19 4.13 -6.94
CA ALA A 135 -21.45 4.74 -8.25
C ALA A 135 -22.95 4.72 -8.63
N ARG A 136 -23.71 3.73 -8.16
CA ARG A 136 -25.17 3.64 -8.40
C ARG A 136 -26.00 4.57 -7.50
N SER A 137 -25.43 5.04 -6.38
CA SER A 137 -26.10 5.97 -5.48
C SER A 137 -25.91 7.42 -5.96
N PRO A 138 -26.98 8.17 -6.31
CA PRO A 138 -26.85 9.52 -6.87
C PRO A 138 -26.05 10.48 -5.97
N GLU A 139 -26.26 10.42 -4.65
CA GLU A 139 -25.55 11.29 -3.71
C GLU A 139 -24.06 10.93 -3.58
N ALA A 140 -23.71 9.65 -3.59
CA ALA A 140 -22.31 9.22 -3.55
C ALA A 140 -21.59 9.51 -4.87
N ALA A 141 -22.24 9.24 -6.01
CA ALA A 141 -21.73 9.54 -7.34
C ALA A 141 -21.49 11.03 -7.56
N ARG A 142 -22.42 11.90 -7.13
CA ARG A 142 -22.26 13.38 -7.19
C ARG A 142 -21.00 13.85 -6.45
N ARG A 143 -20.62 13.15 -5.38
CA ARG A 143 -19.42 13.43 -4.58
C ARG A 143 -18.18 12.66 -5.06
N ARG A 144 -18.32 11.76 -6.04
CA ARG A 144 -17.28 10.85 -6.51
C ARG A 144 -16.68 10.01 -5.36
N LEU A 145 -17.52 9.52 -4.45
CA LEU A 145 -17.07 8.63 -3.38
C LEU A 145 -16.62 7.30 -3.98
N ARG A 146 -15.39 6.90 -3.67
CA ARG A 146 -14.81 5.61 -4.02
C ARG A 146 -13.72 5.23 -3.02
N VAL A 147 -13.45 3.95 -2.94
CA VAL A 147 -12.30 3.37 -2.26
C VAL A 147 -11.22 3.15 -3.31
N GLY A 148 -9.98 3.55 -3.01
CA GLY A 148 -8.84 3.27 -3.88
C GLY A 148 -8.59 1.75 -3.94
N THR A 149 -8.44 1.21 -5.14
CA THR A 149 -8.19 -0.22 -5.39
C THR A 149 -6.87 -0.42 -6.11
N TYR A 150 -6.32 -1.63 -6.03
CA TYR A 150 -5.15 -2.03 -6.78
C TYR A 150 -5.23 -3.51 -7.18
N PRO A 151 -4.64 -3.90 -8.31
CA PRO A 151 -4.78 -5.26 -8.82
C PRO A 151 -3.92 -6.23 -8.02
N VAL A 152 -4.53 -7.32 -7.56
CA VAL A 152 -3.88 -8.44 -6.88
C VAL A 152 -4.20 -9.72 -7.65
N VAL A 153 -3.16 -10.44 -8.06
CA VAL A 153 -3.28 -11.69 -8.83
C VAL A 153 -2.55 -12.80 -8.09
N PRO A 154 -3.26 -13.66 -7.34
CA PRO A 154 -2.68 -14.86 -6.76
C PRO A 154 -2.40 -15.89 -7.87
N PHE A 155 -1.20 -16.45 -7.89
CA PHE A 155 -0.83 -17.52 -8.84
C PHE A 155 -0.92 -18.91 -8.20
N SER A 156 -0.62 -18.99 -6.90
CA SER A 156 -0.66 -20.21 -6.10
C SER A 156 -0.95 -19.86 -4.64
N PRO A 157 -1.20 -20.83 -3.75
CA PRO A 157 -1.34 -20.57 -2.31
C PRO A 157 -0.12 -19.91 -1.65
N ALA A 158 1.05 -19.92 -2.31
CA ALA A 158 2.31 -19.43 -1.75
C ALA A 158 2.98 -18.31 -2.57
N ALA A 159 2.36 -17.86 -3.67
CA ALA A 159 2.93 -16.83 -4.53
C ALA A 159 1.88 -16.13 -5.40
N GLY A 160 2.14 -14.85 -5.70
CA GLY A 160 1.32 -14.03 -6.58
C GLY A 160 1.99 -12.69 -6.86
N CYS A 161 1.30 -11.83 -7.61
CA CYS A 161 1.76 -10.46 -7.86
C CYS A 161 0.71 -9.40 -7.48
N VAL A 162 1.21 -8.25 -7.09
CA VAL A 162 0.43 -7.06 -6.74
C VAL A 162 0.87 -5.91 -7.64
N GLY A 163 -0.07 -5.17 -8.22
CA GLY A 163 0.23 -3.97 -8.97
C GLY A 163 0.63 -2.84 -8.04
N PHE A 164 1.70 -2.12 -8.40
CA PHE A 164 2.12 -0.96 -7.63
C PHE A 164 1.19 0.22 -7.91
N VAL A 165 0.76 0.90 -6.85
CA VAL A 165 -0.02 2.14 -6.95
C VAL A 165 0.90 3.27 -7.41
N SER A 166 0.93 3.50 -8.71
CA SER A 166 1.85 4.47 -9.32
C SER A 166 1.46 5.90 -8.95
N GLY A 167 2.46 6.76 -8.70
CA GLY A 167 2.25 8.15 -8.33
C GLY A 167 1.77 8.36 -6.89
N ALA A 168 1.77 7.32 -6.05
CA ALA A 168 1.44 7.43 -4.64
C ALA A 168 2.67 7.25 -3.73
N ILE A 169 2.62 7.88 -2.56
CA ILE A 169 3.65 7.78 -1.53
C ILE A 169 3.06 7.19 -0.25
N GLU A 170 3.86 6.44 0.51
CA GLU A 170 3.45 5.97 1.83
C GLU A 170 3.27 7.16 2.78
N LEU A 171 2.16 7.19 3.50
CA LEU A 171 1.88 8.24 4.50
C LEU A 171 3.00 8.31 5.55
N GLY A 172 3.48 7.15 6.02
CA GLY A 172 4.58 7.10 6.99
C GLY A 172 5.90 7.62 6.41
N ASP A 173 6.17 7.35 5.13
CA ASP A 173 7.38 7.84 4.48
C ASP A 173 7.41 9.35 4.41
N TRP A 174 6.33 9.95 3.89
CA TRP A 174 6.20 11.41 3.81
C TRP A 174 6.21 12.06 5.20
N LEU A 175 5.53 11.47 6.19
CA LEU A 175 5.43 12.07 7.53
C LEU A 175 6.73 12.03 8.33
N TYR A 176 7.41 10.87 8.39
CA TYR A 176 8.49 10.69 9.36
C TYR A 176 9.60 9.68 9.01
N LYS A 177 9.42 8.76 8.05
CA LYS A 177 10.49 7.77 7.74
C LYS A 177 11.56 8.32 6.81
N SER A 178 11.19 9.23 5.91
CA SER A 178 12.12 9.85 4.97
C SER A 178 13.28 10.55 5.69
N ALA A 179 14.42 10.63 5.02
CA ALA A 179 15.64 11.24 5.55
C ALA A 179 15.37 12.65 6.09
N GLY A 180 15.99 13.01 7.22
CA GLY A 180 15.72 14.26 7.92
C GLY A 180 14.43 14.28 8.76
N GLY A 181 13.78 13.12 8.97
CA GLY A 181 12.60 13.00 9.83
C GLY A 181 11.27 13.30 9.13
N GLY A 182 11.23 13.17 7.80
CA GLY A 182 10.04 13.43 6.99
C GLY A 182 9.49 14.86 7.14
N ALA A 183 8.19 15.04 6.85
CA ALA A 183 7.50 16.31 6.99
C ALA A 183 7.55 16.87 8.42
N HIS A 184 7.51 16.00 9.44
CA HIS A 184 7.62 16.43 10.84
C HIS A 184 8.98 17.08 11.11
N GLY A 185 10.07 16.50 10.64
CA GLY A 185 11.41 17.10 10.75
C GLY A 185 11.59 18.38 9.94
N ARG A 186 10.93 18.51 8.78
CA ARG A 186 11.00 19.69 7.91
C ARG A 186 10.19 20.88 8.44
N TYR A 187 8.96 20.66 8.86
CA TYR A 187 8.03 21.74 9.26
C TYR A 187 8.03 22.03 10.76
N ARG A 188 8.49 21.08 11.58
CA ARG A 188 8.52 21.19 13.04
C ARG A 188 9.84 20.65 13.60
N PRO A 189 11.02 21.18 13.19
CA PRO A 189 12.31 20.71 13.69
C PRO A 189 12.49 20.88 15.21
N GLN A 190 11.71 21.76 15.84
CA GLN A 190 11.70 21.99 17.29
C GLN A 190 10.87 20.97 18.09
N ASP A 191 9.95 20.26 17.43
CA ASP A 191 9.11 19.24 18.07
C ASP A 191 9.94 17.97 18.30
N TRP A 192 9.41 17.03 19.08
CA TRP A 192 10.07 15.73 19.25
C TRP A 192 10.11 14.95 17.93
N GLY A 193 11.19 14.21 17.68
CA GLY A 193 11.26 13.30 16.54
C GLY A 193 10.42 12.03 16.76
N PHE A 194 10.00 11.37 15.67
CA PHE A 194 9.23 10.11 15.72
C PHE A 194 9.88 9.04 16.60
N ALA A 195 11.21 8.88 16.52
CA ALA A 195 11.94 7.91 17.33
C ALA A 195 11.85 8.21 18.84
N THR A 196 11.88 9.50 19.20
CA THR A 196 11.73 9.97 20.60
C THR A 196 10.32 9.68 21.10
N CYS A 197 9.29 10.04 20.33
CA CYS A 197 7.90 9.74 20.68
C CYS A 197 7.65 8.24 20.84
N ARG A 198 8.16 7.42 19.90
CA ARG A 198 8.03 5.96 19.95
C ARG A 198 8.72 5.38 21.20
N ARG A 199 9.93 5.84 21.51
CA ARG A 199 10.67 5.40 22.70
C ARG A 199 9.93 5.77 23.99
N ALA A 200 9.43 7.01 24.10
CA ALA A 200 8.67 7.44 25.27
C ALA A 200 7.46 6.51 25.57
N MET A 201 6.70 6.14 24.53
CA MET A 201 5.57 5.21 24.68
C MET A 201 6.01 3.78 25.04
N VAL A 202 7.14 3.30 24.51
CA VAL A 202 7.70 1.98 24.86
C VAL A 202 8.19 1.96 26.30
N ASP A 203 8.85 3.02 26.75
CA ASP A 203 9.37 3.14 28.12
C ASP A 203 8.22 3.22 29.14
N ALA A 204 7.17 4.02 28.84
CA ALA A 204 5.97 4.10 29.68
C ALA A 204 5.26 2.75 29.85
N ARG A 205 5.35 1.88 28.84
CA ARG A 205 4.82 0.52 28.88
C ARG A 205 5.66 -0.42 29.77
N GLY A 206 6.97 -0.20 29.84
CA GLY A 206 7.90 -1.04 30.62
C GLY A 206 7.79 -0.86 32.13
N GLY A 207 7.10 0.18 32.61
CA GLY A 207 6.90 0.42 34.05
C GLY A 207 6.08 -0.67 34.73
N GLY A 208 6.48 -1.08 35.94
CA GLY A 208 5.72 -2.02 36.78
C GLY A 208 4.36 -1.46 37.24
N GLY A 209 3.48 -2.32 37.74
CA GLY A 209 2.17 -1.95 38.29
C GLY A 209 0.99 -2.72 37.66
N GLY A 210 -0.16 -2.71 38.33
CA GLY A 210 -1.39 -3.36 37.84
C GLY A 210 -1.98 -2.69 36.59
N GLY A 211 -2.92 -3.38 35.93
CA GLY A 211 -3.48 -2.97 34.62
C GLY A 211 -4.02 -1.54 34.57
N GLY A 212 -4.73 -1.07 35.60
CA GLY A 212 -5.26 0.30 35.66
C GLY A 212 -4.17 1.38 35.73
N ALA A 213 -3.12 1.15 36.52
CA ALA A 213 -1.99 2.08 36.64
C ALA A 213 -1.19 2.17 35.33
N LEU A 214 -1.06 1.05 34.60
CA LEU A 214 -0.45 1.04 33.28
C LEU A 214 -1.23 1.90 32.28
N VAL A 215 -2.56 1.76 32.24
CA VAL A 215 -3.41 2.54 31.33
C VAL A 215 -3.26 4.03 31.59
N GLN A 216 -3.31 4.46 32.86
CA GLN A 216 -3.17 5.88 33.20
C GLN A 216 -1.83 6.45 32.72
N ARG A 217 -0.71 5.75 33.01
CA ARG A 217 0.61 6.19 32.55
C ARG A 217 0.71 6.30 31.03
N LEU A 218 0.12 5.35 30.29
CA LEU A 218 0.12 5.39 28.83
C LEU A 218 -0.70 6.57 28.29
N VAL A 219 -1.83 6.89 28.92
CA VAL A 219 -2.66 8.04 28.56
C VAL A 219 -1.91 9.36 28.84
N ASP A 220 -1.28 9.47 30.01
CA ASP A 220 -0.51 10.66 30.39
C ASP A 220 0.68 10.88 29.44
N GLU A 221 1.45 9.83 29.16
CA GLU A 221 2.58 9.92 28.23
C GLU A 221 2.11 10.20 26.79
N TYR A 222 0.98 9.61 26.37
CA TYR A 222 0.37 9.94 25.08
C TYR A 222 -0.02 11.42 24.98
N GLY A 223 -0.58 12.00 26.06
CA GLY A 223 -0.87 13.43 26.16
C GLY A 223 0.38 14.27 25.99
N ARG A 224 1.46 13.94 26.73
CA ARG A 224 2.76 14.62 26.63
C ARG A 224 3.38 14.53 25.24
N VAL A 225 3.33 13.35 24.61
CA VAL A 225 3.75 13.18 23.21
C VAL A 225 2.91 14.07 22.30
N CYS A 226 1.60 14.15 22.53
CA CYS A 226 0.72 14.98 21.72
C CYS A 226 1.03 16.49 21.82
N GLU A 227 1.44 16.95 22.99
CA GLU A 227 1.84 18.35 23.21
C GLU A 227 3.14 18.70 22.46
N ASN A 228 4.09 17.75 22.41
CA ASN A 228 5.43 17.91 21.84
C ASN A 228 5.54 17.40 20.39
N PHE A 229 4.43 16.99 19.77
CA PHE A 229 4.40 16.47 18.39
C PHE A 229 3.12 16.94 17.70
N ARG A 230 3.20 18.03 16.93
CA ARG A 230 2.03 18.66 16.28
C ARG A 230 1.83 18.13 14.86
N PRO A 231 0.57 17.99 14.39
CA PRO A 231 0.32 17.45 13.06
C PRO A 231 0.78 18.39 11.94
N VAL A 232 1.17 17.82 10.81
CA VAL A 232 1.76 18.54 9.66
C VAL A 232 1.19 18.14 8.30
N LEU A 233 0.23 17.21 8.24
CA LEU A 233 -0.26 16.66 6.97
C LEU A 233 -0.91 17.71 6.05
N ARG A 234 -1.44 18.82 6.57
CA ARG A 234 -1.93 19.93 5.73
C ARG A 234 -0.88 20.43 4.73
N HIS A 235 0.41 20.31 5.06
CA HIS A 235 1.51 20.75 4.20
C HIS A 235 1.70 19.84 2.97
N PHE A 236 1.22 18.60 3.00
CA PHE A 236 1.23 17.72 1.82
C PHE A 236 0.50 18.39 0.66
N PHE A 237 -0.67 18.97 0.93
CA PHE A 237 -1.50 19.59 -0.10
C PHE A 237 -0.88 20.88 -0.64
N THR A 238 -0.23 21.69 0.21
CA THR A 238 0.41 22.93 -0.22
C THR A 238 1.73 22.70 -0.96
N GLU A 239 2.37 21.54 -0.78
CA GLU A 239 3.58 21.16 -1.53
C GLU A 239 3.30 20.64 -2.94
N HIS A 240 2.15 19.98 -3.12
CA HIS A 240 1.85 19.25 -4.36
C HIS A 240 0.84 19.98 -5.25
N PHE A 241 0.07 20.93 -4.70
CA PHE A 241 -1.00 21.62 -5.41
C PHE A 241 -0.93 23.13 -5.20
N ASP A 242 -0.26 23.82 -6.14
CA ASP A 242 0.06 25.25 -6.02
C ASP A 242 -1.13 26.18 -6.26
N THR A 243 -2.12 25.74 -7.03
CA THR A 243 -3.29 26.56 -7.37
C THR A 243 -4.41 26.37 -6.35
N PRO A 244 -5.01 27.44 -5.77
CA PRO A 244 -6.03 27.32 -4.73
C PRO A 244 -7.24 26.44 -5.11
N SER A 245 -7.68 26.51 -6.36
CA SER A 245 -8.80 25.69 -6.88
C SER A 245 -8.43 24.20 -6.89
N GLU A 246 -7.22 23.87 -7.35
CA GLU A 246 -6.74 22.48 -7.33
C GLU A 246 -6.53 22.01 -5.90
N TRP A 247 -5.86 22.80 -5.05
CA TRP A 247 -5.68 22.50 -3.64
C TRP A 247 -7.01 22.15 -2.95
N LEU A 248 -8.06 22.95 -3.16
CA LEU A 248 -9.38 22.69 -2.59
C LEU A 248 -10.00 21.39 -3.13
N GLU A 249 -9.92 21.16 -4.44
CA GLU A 249 -10.44 19.93 -5.08
C GLU A 249 -9.71 18.67 -4.56
N ARG A 250 -8.39 18.74 -4.43
CA ARG A 250 -7.53 17.63 -3.98
C ARG A 250 -7.74 17.36 -2.50
N ARG A 251 -7.87 18.39 -1.67
CA ARG A 251 -8.22 18.23 -0.25
C ARG A 251 -9.60 17.59 -0.08
N LEU A 252 -10.60 17.97 -0.89
CA LEU A 252 -11.90 17.30 -0.90
C LEU A 252 -11.80 15.84 -1.34
N THR A 253 -10.96 15.53 -2.34
CA THR A 253 -10.71 14.15 -2.80
C THR A 253 -10.07 13.30 -1.70
N TYR A 254 -9.09 13.85 -0.98
CA TYR A 254 -8.49 13.23 0.20
C TYR A 254 -9.53 12.93 1.28
N THR A 255 -10.28 13.94 1.72
CA THR A 255 -11.27 13.78 2.80
C THR A 255 -12.33 12.74 2.42
N ARG A 256 -12.79 12.74 1.16
CA ARG A 256 -13.79 11.79 0.67
C ARG A 256 -13.26 10.36 0.58
N SER A 257 -12.07 10.16 0.01
CA SER A 257 -11.45 8.83 -0.08
C SER A 257 -11.07 8.29 1.30
N ALA A 258 -10.53 9.11 2.20
CA ALA A 258 -10.26 8.75 3.58
C ALA A 258 -11.53 8.34 4.33
N ALA A 259 -12.63 9.08 4.17
CA ALA A 259 -13.92 8.75 4.77
C ALA A 259 -14.50 7.44 4.22
N ALA A 260 -14.50 7.26 2.89
CA ALA A 260 -14.98 6.04 2.25
C ALA A 260 -14.18 4.81 2.72
N SER A 261 -12.85 4.87 2.63
CA SER A 261 -11.96 3.79 3.08
C SER A 261 -12.09 3.48 4.57
N SER A 262 -12.34 4.49 5.42
CA SER A 262 -12.55 4.30 6.87
C SER A 262 -13.85 3.57 7.17
N VAL A 263 -14.96 3.96 6.54
CA VAL A 263 -16.26 3.31 6.74
C VAL A 263 -16.23 1.87 6.21
N VAL A 264 -15.67 1.67 5.03
CA VAL A 264 -15.54 0.33 4.44
C VAL A 264 -14.61 -0.54 5.27
N GLY A 265 -13.48 0.01 5.73
CA GLY A 265 -12.56 -0.71 6.61
C GLY A 265 -13.20 -1.10 7.94
N TYR A 266 -14.03 -0.23 8.52
CA TYR A 266 -14.79 -0.55 9.73
C TYR A 266 -15.79 -1.69 9.50
N VAL A 267 -16.60 -1.61 8.44
CA VAL A 267 -17.58 -2.67 8.10
C VAL A 267 -16.89 -4.02 7.91
N MET A 268 -15.67 -4.00 7.36
CA MET A 268 -14.86 -5.19 7.10
C MET A 268 -14.00 -5.65 8.27
N GLY A 269 -13.93 -4.88 9.37
CA GLY A 269 -13.02 -5.14 10.47
C GLY A 269 -11.54 -5.17 10.05
N LEU A 270 -11.14 -4.26 9.15
CA LEU A 270 -9.75 -4.11 8.70
C LEU A 270 -8.84 -3.64 9.84
N GLY A 271 -7.81 -4.43 10.12
CA GLY A 271 -6.76 -4.11 11.09
C GLY A 271 -5.42 -3.79 10.43
N ASP A 272 -4.40 -3.57 11.25
CA ASP A 272 -3.01 -3.27 10.86
C ASP A 272 -2.90 -2.08 9.90
N ARG A 273 -3.73 -1.05 10.12
CA ARG A 273 -3.75 0.18 9.32
C ARG A 273 -2.64 1.14 9.75
N HIS A 274 -1.39 0.69 9.85
CA HIS A 274 -0.28 1.57 10.17
C HIS A 274 0.08 2.51 9.00
N ALA A 275 0.88 3.55 9.24
CA ALA A 275 1.15 4.60 8.24
C ALA A 275 1.86 4.11 6.96
N SER A 276 2.48 2.93 6.95
CA SER A 276 3.04 2.32 5.73
C SER A 276 1.97 1.65 4.85
N ASN A 277 0.81 1.32 5.41
CA ASN A 277 -0.28 0.62 4.71
C ASN A 277 -1.33 1.60 4.16
N ILE A 278 -1.01 2.90 4.19
CA ILE A 278 -1.85 3.97 3.67
C ILE A 278 -1.00 4.76 2.70
N LEU A 279 -1.40 4.74 1.44
CA LEU A 279 -0.78 5.51 0.37
C LEU A 279 -1.62 6.74 0.06
N ILE A 280 -0.97 7.84 -0.30
CA ILE A 280 -1.62 9.04 -0.82
C ILE A 280 -1.08 9.33 -2.21
N SER A 281 -1.98 9.46 -3.18
CA SER A 281 -1.62 9.87 -4.54
C SER A 281 -1.13 11.31 -4.57
N THR A 282 0.06 11.53 -5.13
CA THR A 282 0.65 12.88 -5.30
C THR A 282 -0.04 13.71 -6.37
N SER A 283 -0.77 13.08 -7.29
CA SER A 283 -1.48 13.77 -8.38
C SER A 283 -2.97 13.99 -8.08
N THR A 284 -3.60 13.09 -7.33
CA THR A 284 -5.06 13.13 -7.08
C THR A 284 -5.42 13.34 -5.62
N ALA A 285 -4.48 13.19 -4.69
CA ALA A 285 -4.68 13.15 -3.24
C ALA A 285 -5.62 12.05 -2.74
N GLU A 286 -5.95 11.07 -3.59
CA GLU A 286 -6.74 9.90 -3.20
C GLU A 286 -5.94 9.01 -2.24
N VAL A 287 -6.64 8.52 -1.21
CA VAL A 287 -6.10 7.58 -0.22
C VAL A 287 -6.38 6.14 -0.65
N THR A 288 -5.33 5.34 -0.74
CA THR A 288 -5.41 3.90 -1.02
C THR A 288 -4.82 3.11 0.15
N HIS A 289 -5.61 2.18 0.70
CA HIS A 289 -5.11 1.24 1.71
C HIS A 289 -4.48 0.04 1.01
N ILE A 290 -3.34 -0.44 1.48
CA ILE A 290 -2.66 -1.62 0.94
C ILE A 290 -2.43 -2.68 2.03
N ASP A 291 -2.09 -3.90 1.63
CA ASP A 291 -1.77 -5.02 2.52
C ASP A 291 -2.97 -5.37 3.44
N LEU A 292 -4.02 -5.96 2.86
CA LEU A 292 -5.34 -6.11 3.48
C LEU A 292 -5.51 -7.43 4.25
N GLY A 293 -4.41 -8.14 4.53
CA GLY A 293 -4.43 -9.49 5.11
C GLY A 293 -4.99 -9.58 6.54
N VAL A 294 -5.04 -8.47 7.29
CA VAL A 294 -5.69 -8.43 8.62
C VAL A 294 -7.10 -7.87 8.46
N ALA A 295 -8.09 -8.76 8.40
CA ALA A 295 -9.50 -8.43 8.19
C ALA A 295 -10.42 -9.16 9.18
N PHE A 296 -11.71 -8.83 9.17
CA PHE A 296 -12.74 -9.49 9.99
C PHE A 296 -12.38 -9.54 11.49
N GLU A 297 -11.96 -8.40 12.04
CA GLU A 297 -11.64 -8.20 13.46
C GLU A 297 -10.39 -8.95 13.96
N GLN A 298 -9.59 -9.55 13.08
CA GLN A 298 -8.33 -10.22 13.45
C GLN A 298 -7.34 -9.29 14.17
N GLY A 299 -7.39 -7.98 13.92
CA GLY A 299 -6.58 -6.98 14.64
C GLY A 299 -6.80 -6.99 16.16
N ARG A 300 -7.95 -7.46 16.63
CA ARG A 300 -8.26 -7.60 18.08
C ARG A 300 -7.66 -8.85 18.71
N MET A 301 -7.22 -9.81 17.90
CA MET A 301 -6.59 -11.05 18.34
C MET A 301 -5.06 -10.93 18.44
N LEU A 302 -4.48 -9.80 18.03
CA LEU A 302 -3.05 -9.52 18.17
C LEU A 302 -2.65 -9.49 19.65
N ARG A 303 -1.36 -9.74 19.93
CA ARG A 303 -0.79 -9.67 21.28
C ARG A 303 -1.10 -8.32 21.97
N ILE A 304 -1.14 -7.25 21.20
CA ILE A 304 -1.65 -5.95 21.62
C ILE A 304 -2.85 -5.68 20.70
N PRO A 305 -4.08 -5.82 21.21
CA PRO A 305 -5.27 -5.63 20.40
C PRO A 305 -5.36 -4.20 19.85
N GLU A 306 -5.75 -4.07 18.59
CA GLU A 306 -6.18 -2.78 18.04
C GLU A 306 -7.60 -2.49 18.50
N THR A 307 -7.78 -1.41 19.28
CA THR A 307 -9.09 -1.02 19.85
C THR A 307 -9.73 0.16 19.13
N VAL A 308 -9.18 0.57 17.98
CA VAL A 308 -9.70 1.66 17.15
C VAL A 308 -10.38 1.07 15.90
N PRO A 309 -11.55 1.59 15.49
CA PRO A 309 -12.32 1.02 14.37
C PRO A 309 -11.69 1.28 13.00
N PHE A 310 -10.93 2.36 12.87
CA PHE A 310 -10.20 2.76 11.69
C PHE A 310 -9.14 3.79 12.09
N ARG A 311 -8.22 4.09 11.19
CA ARG A 311 -7.18 5.10 11.44
C ARG A 311 -7.70 6.50 11.14
N LEU A 312 -7.80 7.34 12.17
CA LEU A 312 -8.09 8.77 12.06
C LEU A 312 -7.25 9.55 13.08
N THR A 313 -5.93 9.55 12.87
CA THR A 313 -4.99 10.25 13.76
C THR A 313 -5.04 11.76 13.57
N ARG A 314 -4.39 12.52 14.47
CA ARG A 314 -4.30 13.99 14.38
C ARG A 314 -3.75 14.49 13.04
N ASP A 315 -2.77 13.80 12.45
CA ASP A 315 -2.28 14.11 11.10
C ASP A 315 -3.37 13.91 10.04
N MET A 316 -4.14 12.83 10.10
CA MET A 316 -5.22 12.61 9.12
C MET A 316 -6.32 13.67 9.22
N VAL A 317 -6.66 14.09 10.45
CA VAL A 317 -7.61 15.18 10.68
C VAL A 317 -7.04 16.51 10.16
N ASP A 318 -5.77 16.81 10.43
CA ASP A 318 -5.09 18.02 9.93
C ASP A 318 -5.08 18.10 8.40
N GLY A 319 -4.99 16.96 7.70
CA GLY A 319 -5.09 16.90 6.25
C GLY A 319 -6.47 17.27 5.69
N MET A 320 -7.54 17.18 6.49
CA MET A 320 -8.88 17.63 6.09
C MET A 320 -8.99 19.17 6.12
N GLY A 321 -8.14 19.79 6.95
CA GLY A 321 -7.92 21.23 7.14
C GLY A 321 -9.09 21.97 7.74
#